data_AF-A0A355YGX6-F1
#
_entry.id   AF-A0A355YGX6-F1
#
_cell.length_a   1.000
_cell.length_b   1.000
_cell.length_c   1.000
_cell.angle_alpha   90.00
_cell.angle_beta   90.00
_cell.angle_gamma   90.00
#
_symmetry.space_group_name_H-M   'P 1'
#
loop_
_entity.id
_entity.type
_entity.pdbx_description
1 polymer ?
#
loop_
_entity_poly.entity_id
_entity_poly.type
_entity_poly.pdbx_seq_one_letter_code
_entity_poly.pdbx_strand_id
1 'polypeptide(L)' 'ALVENGSRAHQRVVSGTLRQLADAARRHAVQSPALLILGDVAALADELHWFGQAPLPAAPLPSSPSAKTPPPTLADAA' A
#
# COMPACT_ATOMS: atom_id res chain seq x y z
N ALA A 1 -1.76 -0.13 3.62
CA ALA A 1 -0.52 -0.23 4.41
C ALA A 1 -0.26 -1.69 4.81
N LEU A 2 0.99 -2.10 4.94
CA LEU A 2 1.39 -3.33 5.63
C LEU A 2 1.98 -2.99 7.00
N VAL A 3 1.64 -3.78 8.02
CA VAL A 3 2.22 -3.69 9.36
C VAL A 3 2.82 -5.04 9.74
N GLU A 4 4.13 -5.12 9.79
CA GLU A 4 4.91 -6.29 10.21
C GLU A 4 5.21 -6.20 11.70
N ASN A 5 5.09 -7.31 12.43
CA ASN A 5 5.39 -7.40 13.85
C ASN A 5 4.70 -6.33 14.71
N GLY A 6 3.39 -6.11 14.45
CA GLY A 6 2.57 -5.14 15.16
C GLY A 6 2.74 -5.21 16.69
N SER A 7 2.77 -4.04 17.34
CA SER A 7 3.00 -3.79 18.77
C SER A 7 4.31 -4.30 19.38
N ARG A 8 5.25 -4.81 18.56
CA ARG A 8 6.56 -5.27 19.01
C ARG A 8 7.64 -4.22 18.73
N ALA A 9 8.77 -4.33 19.43
CA ALA A 9 9.89 -3.41 19.29
C ALA A 9 10.42 -3.30 17.84
N HIS A 10 10.33 -4.39 17.07
CA HIS A 10 10.75 -4.47 15.67
C HIS A 10 9.58 -4.30 14.68
N GLN A 11 8.53 -3.56 15.06
CA GLN A 11 7.43 -3.22 14.16
C GLN A 11 7.92 -2.42 12.95
N ARG A 12 7.46 -2.81 11.76
CA ARG A 12 7.71 -2.08 10.51
C ARG A 12 6.39 -1.80 9.81
N VAL A 13 6.22 -0.56 9.33
CA VAL A 13 5.04 -0.15 8.57
C VAL A 13 5.48 0.20 7.16
N VAL A 14 4.79 -0.33 6.14
CA VAL A 14 4.96 0.04 4.74
C VAL A 14 3.68 0.73 4.26
N SER A 15 3.77 2.01 3.93
CA SER A 15 2.64 2.84 3.50
C SER A 15 2.66 3.08 1.99
N GLY A 16 1.48 3.08 1.36
CA GLY A 16 1.34 3.29 -0.09
C GLY A 16 0.03 2.77 -0.67
N THR A 17 -0.16 2.98 -1.98
CA THR A 17 -1.37 2.55 -2.69
C THR A 17 -1.37 1.03 -2.89
N LEU A 18 -2.57 0.45 -3.05
CA LEU A 18 -2.73 -1.00 -3.30
C LEU A 18 -1.89 -1.49 -4.49
N ARG A 19 -1.76 -0.67 -5.54
CA ARG A 19 -0.94 -0.97 -6.72
C ARG A 19 0.53 -1.17 -6.40
N GLN A 20 1.06 -0.47 -5.40
CA GLN A 20 2.48 -0.48 -5.03
C GLN A 20 2.80 -1.49 -3.94
N LEU A 21 1.83 -1.85 -3.08
CA LEU A 21 2.08 -2.59 -1.84
C LEU A 21 2.71 -3.97 -2.06
N ALA A 22 2.36 -4.70 -3.13
CA ALA A 22 2.94 -6.01 -3.40
C ALA A 22 4.44 -5.92 -3.73
N ASP A 23 4.83 -4.96 -4.57
CA ASP A 23 6.24 -4.75 -4.89
C ASP A 23 6.99 -4.15 -3.70
N ALA A 24 6.36 -3.27 -2.95
CA ALA A 24 6.94 -2.69 -1.75
C ALA A 24 7.20 -3.76 -0.69
N ALA A 25 6.27 -4.71 -0.50
CA ALA A 25 6.45 -5.82 0.43
C ALA A 25 7.67 -6.69 0.04
N ARG A 26 7.85 -6.97 -1.26
CA ARG A 26 9.02 -7.68 -1.78
C ARG A 26 10.31 -6.90 -1.55
N ARG A 27 10.33 -5.60 -1.92
CA ARG A 27 11.51 -4.72 -1.75
C ARG A 27 11.93 -4.61 -0.29
N HIS A 28 10.96 -4.47 0.60
CA HIS A 28 11.17 -4.34 2.04
C HIS A 28 11.28 -5.69 2.75
N ALA A 29 11.28 -6.79 1.98
CA ALA A 29 11.38 -8.17 2.46
C ALA A 29 10.43 -8.47 3.64
N VAL A 30 9.20 -7.97 3.59
CA VAL A 30 8.21 -8.12 4.68
C VAL A 30 7.95 -9.59 4.97
N GLN A 31 8.08 -9.99 6.23
CA GLN A 31 7.84 -11.34 6.72
C GLN A 31 6.63 -11.40 7.66
N SER A 32 6.14 -12.62 7.87
CA SER A 32 5.11 -12.90 8.87
C SER A 32 5.69 -12.80 10.29
N PRO A 33 4.87 -12.42 11.30
CA PRO A 33 3.47 -12.02 11.18
C PRO A 33 3.31 -10.59 10.64
N ALA A 34 2.46 -10.42 9.62
CA ALA A 34 2.14 -9.12 9.04
C ALA A 34 0.64 -8.98 8.74
N LEU A 35 0.13 -7.75 8.83
CA LEU A 35 -1.26 -7.38 8.55
C LEU A 35 -1.32 -6.42 7.35
N LEU A 36 -2.28 -6.64 6.47
CA LEU A 36 -2.63 -5.72 5.38
C LEU A 36 -3.87 -4.91 5.76
N ILE A 37 -3.75 -3.59 5.74
CA ILE A 37 -4.84 -2.64 6.02
C ILE A 37 -5.17 -1.90 4.71
N LEU A 38 -6.43 -1.95 4.28
CA LEU A 38 -6.94 -1.32 3.07
C LEU A 38 -8.02 -0.29 3.39
N GLY A 39 -8.01 0.83 2.67
CA GLY A 39 -8.94 1.94 2.84
C GLY A 39 -8.24 3.24 3.25
N ASP A 40 -9.01 4.32 3.29
CA ASP A 40 -8.48 5.68 3.50
C ASP A 40 -7.77 5.84 4.85
N VAL A 41 -8.21 5.09 5.87
CA VAL A 41 -7.56 5.05 7.19
C VAL A 41 -6.11 4.57 7.12
N ALA A 42 -5.72 3.82 6.10
CA ALA A 42 -4.34 3.37 5.94
C ALA A 42 -3.38 4.51 5.56
N ALA A 43 -3.89 5.60 4.96
CA ALA A 43 -3.09 6.78 4.63
C ALA A 43 -2.73 7.60 5.87
N LEU A 44 -3.55 7.54 6.93
CA LEU A 44 -3.29 8.21 8.21
C LEU A 44 -2.04 7.66 8.93
N ALA A 45 -1.45 6.55 8.47
CA ALA A 45 -0.23 6.01 9.02
C ALA A 45 0.93 7.03 8.98
N ASP A 46 0.97 7.90 7.97
CA ASP A 46 2.04 8.88 7.79
C ASP A 46 1.89 10.06 8.77
N GLU A 47 0.65 10.43 9.13
CA GLU A 47 0.35 11.56 10.03
C GLU A 47 0.26 11.13 11.51
N LEU A 48 -0.31 9.96 11.79
CA LEU A 48 -0.59 9.46 13.15
C LEU A 48 0.48 8.49 13.66
N HIS A 49 1.62 8.38 12.98
CA HIS A 49 2.74 7.56 13.43
C HIS A 49 3.27 8.12 14.76
N TRP A 50 3.21 7.30 15.82
CA TRP A 50 3.74 7.64 17.15
C TRP A 50 4.60 6.53 17.77
N PHE A 51 4.45 5.28 17.30
CA PHE A 51 5.16 4.11 17.83
C PHE A 51 6.15 3.55 16.81
N GLY A 52 7.36 3.21 17.27
CA GLY A 52 8.38 2.58 16.46
C GLY A 52 8.99 3.52 15.41
N GLN A 53 9.47 2.93 14.32
CA GLN A 53 10.06 3.68 13.21
C GLN A 53 8.97 4.31 12.32
N ALA A 54 9.31 5.42 11.68
CA ALA A 54 8.42 6.07 10.71
C ALA A 54 8.03 5.09 9.56
N PRO A 55 6.83 5.21 8.98
CA PRO A 55 6.41 4.37 7.86
C PRO A 55 7.37 4.44 6.67
N LEU A 56 7.68 3.27 6.12
CA LEU A 56 8.47 3.13 4.91
C LEU A 56 7.57 3.40 3.70
N PRO A 57 7.95 4.31 2.78
CA PRO A 57 7.15 4.54 1.59
C PRO A 57 7.24 3.33 0.63
N ALA A 58 6.14 3.05 -0.07
CA ALA A 58 6.03 1.98 -1.05
C ALA A 58 6.79 2.24 -2.38
N ALA A 59 7.67 3.24 -2.44
CA ALA A 59 8.36 3.78 -3.62
C ALA A 59 7.53 4.73 -4.51
N PRO A 60 8.15 5.78 -5.08
CA PRO A 60 7.52 6.68 -6.01
C PRO A 60 7.49 6.03 -7.39
N LEU A 61 6.31 5.60 -7.83
CA LEU A 61 6.06 5.43 -9.27
C LEU A 61 5.44 6.74 -9.76
N PRO A 62 5.83 7.26 -10.94
CA PRO A 62 5.06 8.33 -11.57
C PRO A 62 3.62 7.84 -11.71
N SER A 63 2.70 8.61 -11.14
CA SER A 63 1.28 8.36 -11.22
C SER A 63 0.83 8.46 -12.68
N SER A 64 0.81 7.35 -13.40
CA SER A 64 -0.03 7.25 -14.58
C SER A 64 -1.48 7.21 -14.08
N PRO A 65 -2.32 8.22 -14.35
CA PRO A 65 -3.73 8.12 -14.06
C PRO A 65 -4.25 6.97 -14.92
N SER A 66 -4.64 5.87 -14.27
CA SER A 66 -5.33 4.80 -14.95
C SER A 66 -6.66 5.38 -15.41
N ALA A 67 -6.76 5.70 -16.70
CA ALA A 67 -8.04 5.84 -17.35
C ALA A 67 -8.82 4.57 -17.01
N LYS A 68 -9.93 4.74 -16.29
CA LYS A 68 -10.92 3.70 -16.14
C LYS A 68 -11.37 3.35 -17.55
N THR A 69 -10.85 2.28 -18.15
CA THR A 69 -11.33 1.81 -19.45
C THR A 69 -12.83 1.55 -19.26
N PRO A 70 -13.71 2.30 -19.95
CA PRO A 70 -15.13 2.01 -19.88
C PRO A 70 -15.36 0.59 -20.42
N PRO A 71 -16.32 -0.16 -19.86
CA PRO A 71 -16.64 -1.49 -20.36
C PRO A 71 -16.96 -1.40 -21.86
N PRO A 72 -16.54 -2.36 -22.71
CA PRO A 72 -16.95 -2.36 -24.11
C PRO A 72 -18.47 -2.38 -24.15
N THR A 73 -19.06 -1.33 -24.70
CA THR A 73 -20.51 -1.26 -24.88
C THR A 73 -20.88 -1.99 -26.18
N LEU A 74 -22.09 -2.55 -26.25
CA LEU A 74 -22.61 -3.30 -27.40
C LEU A 74 -22.51 -2.53 -28.74
N ALA A 75 -22.31 -1.20 -28.69
CA ALA A 75 -22.09 -0.33 -29.84
C ALA A 75 -20.77 -0.59 -30.59
N ASP A 76 -19.77 -1.21 -29.97
CA ASP A 76 -18.46 -1.49 -30.58
C ASP A 76 -18.39 -2.86 -31.27
N ALA A 77 -19.50 -3.61 -31.33
CA ALA A 77 -19.59 -4.99 -31.83
C ALA A 77 -20.25 -5.12 -33.23
N ALA A 78 -20.38 -4.01 -33.97
CA ALA A 78 -20.91 -3.98 -35.35
C ALA A 78 -19.80 -3.61 -36.35
#